data_AF-A7U807-F1
#
_entry.id   AF-A7U807-F1
#
_cell.length_a   1.000
_cell.length_b   1.000
_cell.length_c   1.000
_cell.angle_alpha   90.00
_cell.angle_beta   90.00
_cell.angle_gamma   90.00
#
_symmetry.space_group_name_H-M   'P 1'
#
loop_
_entity.id
_entity.type
_entity.pdbx_description
1 polymer ?
#
loop_
_entity_poly.entity_id
_entity_poly.type
_entity_poly.pdbx_seq_one_letter_code
_entity_poly.pdbx_strand_id
1 'polypeptide(L)'
;LLIIASDVTGDALSTLAINTLKGTVRCCAVRAPGYGDVKKGVLEDLAAVVGIPTYISDELHTASAPGSAVLSNIGSCHKAIITPTNTVLHFNDDKNCNSLIRGRVAGLRSLLESNNLTNYQRSKLNERIGRLLGKVCTIRIGAKTELEAEEKKDRYIDSLSAARAALEGGLLPGGGVA
;
A
#
# COMPACT_ATOMS: atom_id res chain seq x y z
N LEU A 1 0.79 -15.25 3.74
CA LEU A 1 -0.21 -14.45 4.48
C LEU A 1 0.40 -13.09 4.83
N LEU A 2 -0.22 -12.00 4.41
CA LEU A 2 0.17 -10.66 4.85
C LEU A 2 -0.88 -10.14 5.82
N ILE A 3 -0.45 -9.73 7.02
CA ILE A 3 -1.33 -9.20 8.06
C ILE A 3 -1.03 -7.71 8.18
N ILE A 4 -2.04 -6.87 7.96
CA ILE A 4 -1.95 -5.42 8.17
C ILE A 4 -2.92 -5.07 9.30
N ALA A 5 -2.39 -4.73 10.47
CA ALA A 5 -3.18 -4.48 11.67
C ALA A 5 -2.72 -3.21 12.41
N SER A 6 -3.57 -2.70 13.29
CA SER A 6 -3.28 -1.52 14.11
C SER A 6 -2.04 -1.72 14.98
N ASP A 7 -1.95 -2.91 15.57
CA ASP A 7 -0.81 -3.43 16.32
C ASP A 7 -0.81 -4.96 16.30
N VAL A 8 0.37 -5.57 16.41
CA VAL A 8 0.54 -7.03 16.51
C VAL A 8 1.52 -7.30 17.64
N THR A 9 1.01 -7.65 18.82
CA THR A 9 1.80 -7.71 20.05
C THR A 9 1.77 -9.08 20.73
N GLY A 10 2.77 -9.31 21.59
CA GLY A 10 2.85 -10.46 22.50
C GLY A 10 2.96 -11.81 21.79
N ASP A 11 2.10 -12.74 22.21
CA ASP A 11 2.11 -14.14 21.79
C ASP A 11 1.76 -14.34 20.31
N ALA A 12 0.99 -13.40 19.72
CA ALA A 12 0.67 -13.45 18.30
C ALA A 12 1.93 -13.24 17.44
N LEU A 13 2.81 -12.31 17.82
CA LEU A 13 4.02 -12.03 17.05
C LEU A 13 5.04 -13.16 17.20
N SER A 14 5.20 -13.71 18.42
CA SER A 14 6.13 -14.81 18.67
C SER A 14 5.72 -16.08 17.93
N THR A 15 4.43 -16.42 17.93
CA THR A 15 3.91 -17.58 17.19
C THR A 15 4.07 -17.40 15.68
N LEU A 16 3.81 -16.21 15.13
CA LEU A 16 4.07 -15.92 13.71
C LEU A 16 5.56 -16.07 13.38
N ALA A 17 6.45 -15.49 14.19
CA ALA A 17 7.89 -15.59 13.99
C ALA A 17 8.37 -17.05 14.00
N ILE A 18 7.97 -17.83 15.00
CA ILE A 18 8.34 -19.25 15.10
C ILE A 18 7.84 -20.04 13.88
N ASN A 19 6.61 -19.79 13.43
CA ASN A 19 6.04 -20.48 12.28
C ASN A 19 6.69 -20.10 10.96
N THR A 20 7.14 -18.84 10.81
CA THR A 20 7.94 -18.43 9.65
C THR A 20 9.31 -19.10 9.62
N LEU A 21 9.99 -19.18 10.77
CA LEU A 21 11.31 -19.80 10.90
C LEU A 21 11.26 -21.32 10.65
N LYS A 22 10.19 -21.97 11.13
CA LYS A 22 9.95 -23.40 10.88
C LYS A 22 9.49 -23.70 9.44
N GLY A 23 9.19 -22.68 8.63
CA GLY A 23 8.70 -22.83 7.27
C GLY A 23 7.28 -23.39 7.15
N THR A 24 6.57 -23.60 8.27
CA THR A 24 5.20 -24.16 8.28
C THR A 24 4.20 -23.17 7.68
N VAL A 25 4.38 -21.87 7.98
CA VAL A 25 3.52 -20.79 7.45
C VAL A 25 4.38 -19.62 7.04
N ARG A 26 4.30 -19.22 5.77
CA ARG A 26 4.90 -17.97 5.28
C ARG A 26 3.98 -16.80 5.57
N CYS A 27 4.23 -16.09 6.67
CA CYS A 27 3.49 -14.90 7.06
C CYS A 27 4.41 -13.68 7.25
N CYS A 28 3.81 -12.48 7.14
CA CYS A 28 4.45 -11.22 7.46
C CYS A 28 3.41 -10.31 8.12
N ALA A 29 3.80 -9.61 9.19
CA ALA A 29 2.96 -8.67 9.91
C ALA A 29 3.49 -7.25 9.71
N VAL A 30 2.61 -6.34 9.34
CA VAL A 30 2.90 -4.92 9.08
C VAL A 30 1.92 -4.06 9.86
N ARG A 31 2.41 -2.97 10.43
CA ARG A 31 1.57 -2.00 11.10
C ARG A 31 0.81 -1.13 10.10
N ALA A 32 -0.48 -0.95 10.32
CA ALA A 32 -1.32 -0.07 9.52
C ALA A 32 -0.87 1.41 9.69
N PRO A 33 -0.73 2.17 8.58
CA PRO A 33 -0.32 3.56 8.63
C PRO A 33 -1.41 4.48 9.21
N GLY A 34 -0.99 5.58 9.82
CA GLY A 34 -1.90 6.57 10.41
C GLY A 34 -2.35 6.26 11.84
N TYR A 35 -3.25 7.08 12.37
CA TYR A 35 -3.77 7.01 13.74
C TYR A 35 -5.28 7.30 13.76
N GLY A 36 -5.99 6.74 14.75
CA GLY A 36 -7.43 6.97 14.94
C GLY A 36 -8.26 6.67 13.69
N ASP A 37 -9.19 7.59 13.37
CA ASP A 37 -10.11 7.45 12.23
C ASP A 37 -9.39 7.48 10.87
N VAL A 38 -8.24 8.14 10.78
CA VAL A 38 -7.42 8.12 9.57
C VAL A 38 -6.93 6.70 9.29
N LYS A 39 -6.56 5.95 10.32
CA LYS A 39 -6.13 4.54 10.18
C LYS A 39 -7.29 3.67 9.67
N LYS A 40 -8.50 3.85 10.23
CA LYS A 40 -9.71 3.13 9.77
C LYS A 40 -9.97 3.42 8.29
N GLY A 41 -9.93 4.69 7.90
CA GLY A 41 -10.11 5.09 6.50
C GLY A 41 -9.06 4.48 5.55
N VAL A 42 -7.79 4.38 5.98
CA VAL A 42 -6.74 3.75 5.16
C VAL A 42 -6.89 2.23 5.09
N LEU A 43 -7.36 1.57 6.15
CA LEU A 43 -7.67 0.13 6.12
C LEU A 43 -8.83 -0.19 5.17
N GLU A 44 -9.86 0.66 5.11
CA GLU A 44 -10.92 0.56 4.10
C GLU A 44 -10.38 0.74 2.68
N ASP A 45 -9.50 1.73 2.49
CA ASP A 45 -8.87 1.97 1.20
C ASP A 45 -8.09 0.73 0.74
N LEU A 46 -7.30 0.14 1.64
CA LEU A 46 -6.57 -1.10 1.38
C LEU A 46 -7.51 -2.27 1.09
N ALA A 47 -8.62 -2.43 1.83
CA ALA A 47 -9.60 -3.48 1.56
C ALA A 47 -10.14 -3.38 0.13
N ALA A 48 -10.49 -2.18 -0.32
CA ALA A 48 -10.95 -1.92 -1.68
C ALA A 48 -9.89 -2.28 -2.73
N VAL A 49 -8.61 -2.01 -2.47
CA VAL A 49 -7.52 -2.35 -3.41
C VAL A 49 -7.29 -3.87 -3.48
N VAL A 50 -7.39 -4.57 -2.36
CA VAL A 50 -7.20 -6.04 -2.29
C VAL A 50 -8.49 -6.80 -2.73
N GLY A 51 -9.55 -6.07 -3.10
CA GLY A 51 -10.78 -6.64 -3.67
C GLY A 51 -11.80 -7.15 -2.65
N ILE A 52 -11.68 -6.75 -1.39
CA ILE A 52 -12.58 -7.12 -0.29
C ILE A 52 -13.52 -5.93 -0.03
N PRO A 53 -14.82 -6.16 0.21
CA PRO A 53 -15.75 -5.07 0.48
C PRO A 53 -15.48 -4.37 1.82
N THR A 54 -14.99 -5.09 2.84
CA THR A 54 -14.78 -4.55 4.20
C THR A 54 -13.55 -5.17 4.86
N TYR A 55 -12.85 -4.38 5.68
CA TYR A 55 -11.81 -4.89 6.56
C TYR A 55 -12.41 -5.61 7.77
N ILE A 56 -11.66 -6.53 8.38
CA ILE A 56 -12.08 -7.23 9.59
C ILE A 56 -12.00 -6.27 10.77
N SER A 57 -13.11 -6.07 11.47
CA SER A 57 -13.19 -5.21 12.66
C SER A 57 -14.21 -5.74 13.65
N ASP A 58 -13.95 -5.58 14.94
CA ASP A 58 -14.90 -5.97 15.99
C ASP A 58 -16.08 -4.98 16.13
N GLU A 59 -15.92 -3.74 15.65
CA GLU A 59 -16.94 -2.68 15.73
C GLU A 59 -18.06 -2.84 14.68
N LEU A 60 -17.72 -3.24 13.46
CA LEU A 60 -18.74 -3.69 12.51
C LEU A 60 -19.15 -5.10 12.93
N HIS A 61 -20.33 -5.25 13.53
CA HIS A 61 -21.02 -6.52 13.82
C HIS A 61 -21.36 -7.35 12.56
N THR A 62 -20.43 -7.45 11.62
CA THR A 62 -20.43 -8.43 10.54
C THR A 62 -19.90 -9.74 11.11
N ALA A 63 -20.30 -10.88 10.55
CA ALA A 63 -19.93 -12.22 11.02
C ALA A 63 -18.42 -12.57 10.90
N SER A 64 -17.56 -11.55 10.78
CA SER A 64 -16.13 -11.63 10.52
C SER A 64 -15.31 -11.34 11.78
N ALA A 65 -15.71 -11.89 12.94
CA ALA A 65 -14.83 -11.88 14.10
C ALA A 65 -13.49 -12.56 13.75
N PRO A 66 -12.35 -12.17 14.35
CA PRO A 66 -11.05 -12.75 14.04
C PRO A 66 -10.98 -14.28 14.20
N GLY A 67 -11.91 -14.89 14.97
CA GLY A 67 -12.05 -16.34 15.12
C GLY A 67 -12.87 -17.07 14.05
N SER A 68 -13.61 -16.35 13.18
CA SER A 68 -14.46 -16.92 12.12
C SER A 68 -14.26 -16.21 10.77
N ALA A 69 -13.01 -15.82 10.48
CA ALA A 69 -12.69 -15.23 9.19
C ALA A 69 -12.81 -16.29 8.08
N VAL A 70 -13.74 -16.08 7.15
CA VAL A 70 -13.90 -16.89 5.95
C VAL A 70 -12.90 -16.43 4.88
N LEU A 71 -12.46 -17.32 4.00
CA LEU A 71 -11.60 -16.99 2.85
C LEU A 71 -12.16 -15.85 1.98
N SER A 72 -13.47 -15.63 1.96
CA SER A 72 -14.13 -14.49 1.28
C SER A 72 -13.75 -13.12 1.86
N ASN A 73 -13.30 -13.08 3.11
CA ASN A 73 -12.93 -11.86 3.83
C ASN A 73 -11.42 -11.58 3.72
N ILE A 74 -10.69 -12.39 2.97
CA ILE A 74 -9.26 -12.25 2.74
C ILE A 74 -9.07 -11.95 1.25
N GLY A 75 -8.34 -10.89 0.96
CA GLY A 75 -8.09 -10.47 -0.40
C GLY A 75 -6.79 -11.06 -0.94
N SER A 76 -6.58 -10.92 -2.24
CA SER A 76 -5.40 -11.41 -2.94
C SER A 76 -4.52 -10.26 -3.44
N CYS A 77 -3.21 -10.47 -3.42
CA CYS A 77 -2.22 -9.59 -4.04
C CYS A 77 -1.20 -10.43 -4.80
N HIS A 78 -0.69 -9.91 -5.92
CA HIS A 78 0.24 -10.64 -6.77
C HIS A 78 1.65 -10.67 -6.17
N LYS A 79 2.09 -9.53 -5.63
CA LYS A 79 3.39 -9.40 -4.95
C LYS A 79 3.31 -8.33 -3.88
N ALA A 80 3.84 -8.62 -2.70
CA ALA A 80 4.03 -7.63 -1.65
C ALA A 80 5.53 -7.45 -1.40
N ILE A 81 6.02 -6.22 -1.49
CA ILE A 81 7.41 -5.85 -1.16
C ILE A 81 7.36 -5.01 0.11
N ILE A 82 8.06 -5.48 1.13
CA ILE A 82 8.04 -4.88 2.47
C ILE A 82 9.46 -4.49 2.80
N THR A 83 9.68 -3.20 3.04
CA THR A 83 10.90 -2.64 3.59
C THR A 83 10.61 -2.09 4.99
N PRO A 84 11.65 -1.77 5.80
CA PRO A 84 11.43 -1.24 7.15
C PRO A 84 10.59 0.05 7.18
N THR A 85 10.61 0.81 6.10
CA THR A 85 9.92 2.10 5.99
C THR A 85 8.65 2.03 5.13
N ASN A 86 8.63 1.20 4.09
CA ASN A 86 7.59 1.23 3.07
C ASN A 86 7.04 -0.16 2.76
N THR A 87 5.75 -0.21 2.46
CA THR A 87 5.10 -1.41 1.94
C THR A 87 4.46 -1.12 0.59
N VAL A 88 4.85 -1.90 -0.41
CA VAL A 88 4.34 -1.78 -1.78
C VAL A 88 3.59 -3.05 -2.12
N LEU A 89 2.31 -2.89 -2.42
CA LEU A 89 1.43 -3.98 -2.84
C LEU A 89 1.21 -3.89 -4.34
N HIS A 90 1.53 -4.97 -5.05
CA HIS A 90 1.25 -5.14 -6.46
C HIS A 90 -0.04 -5.93 -6.62
N PHE A 91 -0.97 -5.33 -7.36
CA PHE A 91 -2.29 -5.88 -7.63
C PHE A 91 -2.39 -6.24 -9.11
N ASN A 92 -3.17 -7.28 -9.40
CA ASN A 92 -3.58 -7.57 -10.77
C ASN A 92 -4.77 -6.68 -11.14
N ASP A 93 -4.85 -6.28 -12.41
CA ASP A 93 -5.95 -5.49 -12.97
C ASP A 93 -7.23 -6.35 -13.10
N ASP A 94 -7.77 -6.81 -11.96
CA ASP A 94 -9.05 -7.50 -11.92
C ASP A 94 -10.18 -6.46 -12.04
N LYS A 95 -11.19 -6.76 -12.88
CA LYS A 95 -12.31 -5.85 -13.16
C LYS A 95 -13.09 -5.48 -11.89
N ASN A 96 -13.23 -6.44 -10.96
CA ASN A 96 -13.96 -6.23 -9.71
C ASN A 96 -13.24 -5.26 -8.77
N CYS A 97 -11.92 -5.40 -8.61
CA CYS A 97 -11.12 -4.46 -7.80
C CYS A 97 -11.19 -3.04 -8.35
N ASN A 98 -11.13 -2.88 -9.68
CA ASN A 98 -11.27 -1.57 -10.32
C ASN A 98 -12.62 -0.90 -10.03
N SER A 99 -13.71 -1.67 -9.90
CA SER A 99 -15.02 -1.12 -9.54
C SER A 99 -15.08 -0.64 -8.09
N LEU A 100 -14.54 -1.41 -7.15
CA LEU A 100 -14.46 -1.05 -5.73
C LEU A 100 -13.59 0.19 -5.51
N ILE A 101 -12.43 0.26 -6.17
CA ILE A 101 -11.54 1.43 -6.11
C ILE A 101 -12.27 2.68 -6.62
N ARG A 102 -12.98 2.58 -7.75
CA ARG A 102 -13.75 3.71 -8.29
C ARG A 102 -14.87 4.16 -7.34
N GLY A 103 -15.61 3.21 -6.76
CA GLY A 103 -16.63 3.52 -5.75
C GLY A 103 -16.05 4.23 -4.54
N ARG A 104 -14.88 3.76 -4.08
CA ARG A 104 -14.17 4.39 -2.96
C ARG A 104 -13.68 5.80 -3.30
N VAL A 105 -13.09 6.00 -4.48
CA VAL A 105 -12.66 7.33 -4.95
C VAL A 105 -13.84 8.28 -5.08
N ALA A 106 -14.99 7.81 -5.56
CA ALA A 106 -16.21 8.63 -5.63
C ALA A 106 -16.68 9.08 -4.23
N GLY A 107 -16.68 8.17 -3.25
CA GLY A 107 -17.00 8.50 -1.86
C GLY A 107 -16.03 9.54 -1.26
N LEU A 108 -14.73 9.39 -1.52
CA LEU A 108 -13.72 10.36 -1.06
C LEU A 108 -13.85 11.73 -1.75
N ARG A 109 -14.22 11.76 -3.03
CA ARG A 109 -14.48 13.01 -3.76
C ARG A 109 -15.71 13.74 -3.22
N SER A 110 -16.80 13.02 -2.94
CA SER A 110 -17.99 13.61 -2.32
C SER A 110 -17.69 14.17 -0.92
N LEU A 111 -16.88 13.47 -0.13
CA LEU A 111 -16.40 13.99 1.15
C LEU A 111 -15.60 15.29 0.96
N LEU A 112 -14.78 15.37 -0.08
CA LEU A 112 -13.98 16.56 -0.38
C LEU A 112 -14.81 17.79 -0.77
N GLU A 113 -15.97 17.58 -1.40
CA GLU A 113 -16.92 18.64 -1.75
C GLU A 113 -17.67 19.20 -0.52
N SER A 114 -17.62 18.51 0.62
CA SER A 114 -18.23 19.03 1.85
C SER A 114 -17.47 20.25 2.39
N ASN A 115 -18.20 21.33 2.67
CA ASN A 115 -17.63 22.64 3.01
C ASN A 115 -17.01 22.74 4.42
N ASN A 116 -17.07 21.68 5.23
CA ASN A 116 -16.63 21.69 6.63
C ASN A 116 -15.16 21.26 6.84
N LEU A 117 -14.38 21.10 5.76
CA LEU A 117 -13.03 20.54 5.83
C LEU A 117 -11.95 21.62 5.93
N THR A 118 -11.02 21.43 6.87
CA THR A 118 -9.80 22.22 6.98
C THR A 118 -8.86 21.93 5.80
N ASN A 119 -8.02 22.89 5.41
CA ASN A 119 -6.98 22.71 4.38
C ASN A 119 -6.12 21.45 4.60
N TYR A 120 -5.81 21.13 5.86
CA TYR A 120 -5.11 19.90 6.24
C TYR A 120 -5.87 18.62 5.84
N GLN A 121 -7.17 18.57 6.11
CA GLN A 121 -8.02 17.41 5.79
C GLN A 121 -8.18 17.26 4.27
N ARG A 122 -8.33 18.37 3.54
CA ARG A 122 -8.37 18.36 2.07
C ARG A 122 -7.09 17.78 1.47
N SER A 123 -5.93 18.21 1.96
CA SER A 123 -4.64 17.68 1.52
C SER A 123 -4.53 16.18 1.77
N LYS A 124 -4.94 15.70 2.95
CA LYS A 124 -4.92 14.27 3.29
C LYS A 124 -5.88 13.43 2.46
N LEU A 125 -7.06 13.94 2.13
CA LEU A 125 -8.00 13.26 1.23
C LEU A 125 -7.45 13.19 -0.20
N ASN A 126 -6.86 14.26 -0.70
CA ASN A 126 -6.20 14.26 -2.01
C ASN A 126 -5.03 13.28 -2.07
N GLU A 127 -4.23 13.19 -1.01
CA GLU A 127 -3.15 12.20 -0.91
C GLU A 127 -3.69 10.77 -0.99
N ARG A 128 -4.81 10.48 -0.31
CA ARG A 128 -5.47 9.16 -0.37
C ARG A 128 -6.04 8.84 -1.75
N ILE A 129 -6.73 9.80 -2.36
CA ILE A 129 -7.25 9.66 -3.74
C ILE A 129 -6.10 9.40 -4.71
N GLY A 130 -5.00 10.14 -4.58
CA GLY A 130 -3.79 9.94 -5.37
C GLY A 130 -3.19 8.54 -5.19
N ARG A 131 -3.15 8.02 -3.96
CA ARG A 131 -2.67 6.66 -3.69
C ARG A 131 -3.59 5.57 -4.26
N LEU A 132 -4.91 5.79 -4.27
CA LEU A 132 -5.89 4.84 -4.84
C LEU A 132 -5.88 4.83 -6.37
N LEU A 133 -5.69 5.99 -6.99
CA LEU A 133 -5.58 6.12 -8.45
C LEU A 133 -4.18 5.75 -8.96
N GLY A 134 -3.16 5.94 -8.12
CA GLY A 134 -1.76 5.68 -8.43
C GLY A 134 -1.53 4.19 -8.64
N LYS A 135 -1.41 3.79 -9.91
CA LYS A 135 -1.00 2.43 -10.25
C LYS A 135 0.48 2.22 -9.96
N VAL A 136 0.82 1.10 -9.35
CA VAL A 136 2.22 0.68 -9.16
C VAL A 136 2.73 0.10 -10.48
N CYS A 137 3.69 0.77 -11.11
CA CYS A 137 4.36 0.25 -12.30
C CYS A 137 5.55 -0.65 -11.93
N THR A 138 5.76 -1.72 -12.70
CA THR A 138 6.97 -2.55 -12.60
C THR A 138 7.79 -2.38 -13.88
N ILE A 139 9.04 -1.95 -13.72
CA ILE A 139 10.00 -1.84 -14.84
C ILE A 139 10.88 -3.08 -14.78
N ARG A 140 10.89 -3.85 -15.86
CA ARG A 140 11.75 -5.04 -16.01
C ARG A 140 12.93 -4.68 -16.89
N ILE A 141 14.14 -4.83 -16.35
CA ILE A 141 15.39 -4.49 -17.03
C ILE A 141 16.05 -5.80 -17.43
N GLY A 142 16.31 -5.97 -18.74
CA GLY A 142 17.02 -7.13 -19.27
C GLY A 142 18.54 -6.90 -19.34
N ALA A 143 19.30 -7.95 -19.04
CA ALA A 143 20.75 -7.97 -19.15
C ALA A 143 21.25 -9.35 -19.57
N LYS A 144 22.47 -9.44 -20.11
CA LYS A 144 23.08 -10.71 -20.53
C LYS A 144 23.78 -11.42 -19.39
N THR A 145 24.32 -10.67 -18.44
CA THR A 145 25.00 -11.17 -17.24
C THR A 145 24.37 -10.57 -15.98
N GLU A 146 24.57 -11.23 -14.83
CA GLU A 146 24.06 -10.75 -13.54
C GLU A 146 24.68 -9.40 -13.15
N LEU A 147 25.98 -9.24 -13.39
CA LEU A 147 26.73 -8.02 -13.11
C LEU A 147 26.20 -6.83 -13.93
N GLU A 148 25.91 -7.05 -15.22
CA GLU A 148 25.26 -6.03 -16.06
C GLU A 148 23.83 -5.70 -15.58
N ALA A 149 23.11 -6.68 -15.03
CA ALA A 149 21.75 -6.48 -14.54
C ALA A 149 21.74 -5.53 -13.34
N GLU A 150 22.66 -5.73 -12.40
CA GLU A 150 22.83 -4.85 -11.24
C GLU A 150 23.28 -3.45 -11.65
N GLU A 151 24.29 -3.33 -12.51
CA GLU A 151 24.78 -2.02 -12.97
C GLU A 151 23.71 -1.22 -13.73
N LYS A 152 22.92 -1.89 -14.60
CA LYS A 152 21.79 -1.24 -15.27
C LYS A 152 20.72 -0.84 -14.28
N LYS A 153 20.35 -1.74 -13.37
CA LYS A 153 19.34 -1.47 -12.34
C LYS A 153 19.70 -0.22 -11.54
N ASP A 154 20.94 -0.09 -11.10
CA ASP A 154 21.40 1.07 -10.32
C ASP A 154 21.34 2.36 -11.15
N ARG A 155 21.78 2.32 -12.42
CA ARG A 155 21.63 3.48 -13.33
C ARG A 155 20.18 3.90 -13.54
N TYR A 156 19.25 2.95 -13.66
CA TYR A 156 17.83 3.25 -13.80
C TYR A 156 17.24 3.82 -12.50
N ILE A 157 17.64 3.31 -11.33
CA ILE A 157 17.20 3.84 -10.03
C ILE A 157 17.67 5.28 -9.86
N ASP A 158 18.92 5.56 -10.20
CA ASP A 158 19.50 6.90 -10.12
C ASP A 158 18.79 7.87 -11.09
N SER A 159 18.63 7.47 -12.34
CA SER A 159 17.90 8.25 -13.35
C SER A 159 16.46 8.57 -12.93
N LEU A 160 15.76 7.59 -12.35
CA LEU A 160 14.38 7.76 -11.90
C LEU A 160 14.30 8.70 -10.69
N SER A 161 15.26 8.60 -9.76
CA SER A 161 15.37 9.48 -8.61
C SER A 161 15.69 10.92 -9.02
N ALA A 162 16.61 11.10 -9.99
CA ALA A 162 16.94 12.40 -10.56
C ALA A 162 15.74 13.05 -11.26
N ALA A 163 14.99 12.29 -12.06
CA ALA A 163 13.79 12.80 -12.73
C ALA A 163 12.70 13.22 -11.72
N ARG A 164 12.52 12.47 -10.63
CA ARG A 164 11.59 12.83 -9.55
C ARG A 164 12.04 14.11 -8.83
N ALA A 165 13.32 14.20 -8.48
CA ALA A 165 13.88 15.38 -7.82
C ALA A 165 13.75 16.63 -8.70
N ALA A 166 14.00 16.51 -10.00
CA ALA A 166 13.83 17.60 -10.96
C ALA A 166 12.37 18.05 -11.09
N LEU A 167 11.40 17.14 -10.97
CA LEU A 167 9.98 17.46 -11.05
C LEU A 167 9.51 18.20 -9.78
N GLU A 168 10.01 17.81 -8.60
CA GLU A 168 9.67 18.43 -7.33
C GLU A 168 10.40 19.76 -7.09
N GLY A 169 11.70 19.83 -7.40
CA GLY A 169 12.58 20.95 -7.09
C GLY A 169 12.90 21.87 -8.27
N GLY A 170 12.48 21.52 -9.49
CA GLY A 170 12.88 22.23 -10.70
C GLY A 170 14.29 21.84 -11.20
N LEU A 171 14.73 22.46 -12.29
CA LEU A 171 16.02 22.18 -12.94
C LEU A 171 16.93 23.41 -12.84
N LEU A 172 18.20 23.19 -12.54
CA LEU A 172 19.25 24.20 -12.58
C LEU A 172 20.38 23.75 -13.52
N PRO A 173 21.17 24.69 -14.09
CA PRO A 173 22.35 24.32 -14.85
C PRO A 173 23.35 23.58 -13.95
N GLY A 174 23.74 22.38 -14.37
CA GLY A 174 24.71 21.56 -13.65
C GLY A 174 26.15 22.08 -13.74
N GLY A 175 27.10 21.27 -13.29
CA GLY A 175 28.53 21.59 -13.40
C GLY A 175 29.03 22.62 -12.38
N GLY A 176 28.28 22.90 -11.31
CA GLY A 176 28.66 23.83 -10.25
C GLY A 176 28.53 25.31 -10.62
N VAL A 177 27.71 25.63 -11.63
CA VAL A 177 27.50 26.99 -12.15
C VAL A 177 26.32 27.71 -11.46
N ALA A 178 25.46 26.96 -10.78
CA ALA A 178 24.26 27.42 -10.10
C ALA A 178 24.47 27.69 -8.61
#